data_AF-A0A0C2WNV9-F1
#
_entry.id   AF-A0A0C2WNV9-F1
#
_cell.length_a   1.000
_cell.length_b   1.000
_cell.length_c   1.000
_cell.angle_alpha   90.00
_cell.angle_beta   90.00
_cell.angle_gamma   90.00
#
_symmetry.space_group_name_H-M   'P 1'
#
loop_
_entity.id
_entity.type
_entity.pdbx_description
1 polymer ?
#
loop_
_entity_poly.entity_id
_entity_poly.type
_entity_poly.pdbx_seq_one_letter_code
_entity_poly.pdbx_strand_id
1 'polypeptide(L)'
;HKATETISPADRDIILKGGLVVVECSWTRLDDVPFSKIASPHERLYPGLNCVDALTAAFYITGFDAYAERLLGWAESFYEVNRPYSEQYRRCSNAEEVRTTQDRPGIIDDLDKQWSKPKEEKNVDGTGQDHLVANSNHGPNSLYNHTDDYGETEREESPLKSGIGPESSDKDEGQIRLR
;
A
#
# COMPACT_ATOMS: atom_id res chain seq x y z
N HIS A 1 18.75 -2.23 0.27
CA HIS A 1 18.30 -1.14 1.16
C HIS A 1 18.66 -1.49 2.60
N LYS A 2 18.98 -0.52 3.48
CA LYS A 2 19.47 -0.78 4.86
C LYS A 2 18.57 -0.20 5.96
N ALA A 3 17.38 0.31 5.65
CA ALA A 3 16.48 0.81 6.69
C ALA A 3 16.06 -0.32 7.64
N THR A 4 16.38 -0.15 8.92
CA THR A 4 16.02 -1.05 10.01
C THR A 4 15.06 -0.41 11.01
N GLU A 5 14.71 0.86 10.80
CA GLU A 5 13.90 1.66 11.72
C GLU A 5 12.56 2.02 11.10
N THR A 6 11.51 1.85 11.91
CA THR A 6 10.15 2.30 11.62
C THR A 6 10.04 3.80 11.87
N ILE A 7 9.24 4.49 11.06
CA ILE A 7 8.94 5.90 11.32
C ILE A 7 8.21 6.07 12.65
N SER A 8 8.55 7.12 13.39
CA SER A 8 7.94 7.43 14.68
C SER A 8 7.90 8.94 14.92
N PRO A 9 7.17 9.41 15.94
CA PRO A 9 7.14 10.85 16.26
C PRO A 9 8.51 11.47 16.55
N ALA A 10 9.52 10.67 16.91
CA ALA A 10 10.91 11.12 17.06
C ALA A 10 11.53 11.65 15.74
N ASP A 11 11.02 11.26 14.59
CA ASP A 11 11.53 11.71 13.28
C ASP A 11 11.10 13.13 12.91
N ARG A 12 10.23 13.75 13.72
CA ARG A 12 9.67 15.07 13.44
C ARG A 12 10.74 16.15 13.20
N ASP A 13 11.78 16.20 14.03
CA ASP A 13 12.84 17.21 13.90
C ASP A 13 13.73 16.97 12.69
N ILE A 14 13.90 15.70 12.28
CA ILE A 14 14.63 15.31 11.08
C ILE A 14 13.86 15.79 9.85
N ILE A 15 12.55 15.52 9.79
CA ILE A 15 11.66 15.93 8.70
C ILE A 15 11.58 17.46 8.61
N LEU A 16 11.50 18.16 9.75
CA LEU A 16 11.44 19.62 9.76
C LEU A 16 12.70 20.26 9.15
N LYS A 17 13.87 19.64 9.34
CA LYS A 17 15.16 20.16 8.85
C LYS A 17 15.48 19.71 7.42
N GLY A 18 15.21 18.45 7.10
CA GLY A 18 15.65 17.79 5.87
C GLY A 18 14.54 17.50 4.85
N GLY A 19 13.27 17.65 5.25
CA GLY A 19 12.13 17.20 4.46
C GLY A 19 11.92 15.69 4.52
N LEU A 20 10.93 15.23 3.75
CA LEU A 20 10.55 13.82 3.63
C LEU A 20 10.43 13.47 2.15
N VAL A 21 10.98 12.31 1.76
CA VAL A 21 10.97 11.82 0.38
C VAL A 21 10.56 10.36 0.40
N VAL A 22 9.78 9.95 -0.61
CA VAL A 22 9.41 8.56 -0.85
C VAL A 22 9.97 8.13 -2.20
N VAL A 23 10.44 6.89 -2.29
CA VAL A 23 10.93 6.30 -3.55
C VAL A 23 9.79 5.51 -4.18
N GLU A 24 9.38 5.92 -5.38
CA GLU A 24 8.37 5.20 -6.18
C GLU A 24 9.07 4.12 -7.00
N CYS A 25 8.68 2.87 -6.76
CA CYS A 25 9.17 1.73 -7.53
C CYS A 25 8.17 0.57 -7.44
N SER A 26 8.17 -0.30 -8.45
CA SER A 26 7.43 -1.56 -8.38
C SER A 26 8.10 -2.52 -7.40
N TRP A 27 7.31 -3.23 -6.60
CA TRP A 27 7.78 -4.24 -5.64
C TRP A 27 8.72 -5.28 -6.24
N THR A 28 8.48 -5.69 -7.48
CA THR A 28 9.30 -6.69 -8.20
C THR A 28 10.67 -6.18 -8.64
N ARG A 29 10.92 -4.87 -8.52
CA ARG A 29 12.15 -4.21 -8.97
C ARG A 29 12.76 -3.32 -7.89
N LEU A 30 12.48 -3.61 -6.62
CA LEU A 30 13.08 -2.89 -5.50
C LEU A 30 14.61 -3.01 -5.54
N ASP A 31 15.14 -4.16 -5.95
CA ASP A 31 16.59 -4.41 -6.10
C ASP A 31 17.25 -3.59 -7.21
N ASP A 32 16.46 -3.09 -8.18
CA ASP A 32 16.96 -2.23 -9.26
C ASP A 32 17.16 -0.78 -8.80
N VAL A 33 16.60 -0.39 -7.65
CA VAL A 33 16.72 0.97 -7.13
C VAL A 33 18.16 1.19 -6.64
N PRO A 34 18.87 2.21 -7.16
CA PRO A 34 20.26 2.44 -6.79
C PRO A 34 20.36 3.16 -5.44
N PHE A 35 19.95 2.49 -4.34
CA PHE A 35 19.98 3.04 -2.97
C PHE A 35 21.36 3.55 -2.56
N SER A 36 22.44 2.95 -3.07
CA SER A 36 23.82 3.41 -2.81
C SER A 36 24.13 4.81 -3.33
N LYS A 37 23.33 5.33 -4.28
CA LYS A 37 23.46 6.68 -4.82
C LYS A 37 22.54 7.69 -4.13
N ILE A 38 21.60 7.21 -3.31
CA ILE A 38 20.67 8.06 -2.57
C ILE A 38 21.33 8.36 -1.22
N ALA A 39 21.80 9.59 -1.04
CA ALA A 39 22.40 10.02 0.21
C ALA A 39 21.31 10.41 1.21
N SER A 40 20.69 9.42 1.86
CA SER A 40 19.76 9.63 2.97
C SER A 40 20.34 9.08 4.27
N PRO A 41 20.63 9.91 5.28
CA PRO A 41 21.13 9.45 6.58
C PRO A 41 20.04 8.77 7.45
N HIS A 42 18.77 8.91 7.07
CA HIS A 42 17.61 8.49 7.87
C HIS A 42 16.60 7.74 7.00
N GLU A 43 16.99 6.58 6.47
CA GLU A 43 16.06 5.70 5.75
C GLU A 43 15.06 5.07 6.73
N ARG A 44 13.78 5.03 6.34
CA ARG A 44 12.68 4.38 7.08
C ARG A 44 11.99 3.37 6.17
N LEU A 45 11.61 2.23 6.73
CA LEU A 45 10.91 1.20 5.96
C LEU A 45 9.40 1.33 6.15
N TYR A 46 8.66 1.23 5.05
CA TYR A 46 7.22 1.40 5.03
C TYR A 46 6.58 0.33 4.10
N PRO A 47 5.60 -0.46 4.55
CA PRO A 47 5.06 -1.56 3.76
C PRO A 47 4.09 -1.07 2.69
N GLY A 48 4.05 -1.81 1.58
CA GLY A 48 2.83 -2.22 0.86
C GLY A 48 1.89 -1.15 0.29
N LEU A 49 2.12 0.13 0.58
CA LEU A 49 1.26 1.23 0.20
C LEU A 49 1.79 1.95 -1.03
N ASN A 50 0.89 2.68 -1.69
CA ASN A 50 1.31 3.65 -2.68
C ASN A 50 2.12 4.78 -2.00
N CYS A 51 2.91 5.50 -2.80
CA CYS A 51 3.81 6.52 -2.26
C CYS A 51 3.10 7.68 -1.57
N VAL A 52 1.86 8.00 -1.99
CA VAL A 52 1.10 9.12 -1.40
C VAL A 52 0.55 8.75 -0.03
N ASP A 53 0.07 7.53 0.15
CA ASP A 53 -0.41 7.00 1.43
C ASP A 53 0.75 6.89 2.43
N ALA A 54 1.90 6.37 2.00
CA ALA A 54 3.11 6.31 2.83
C ALA A 54 3.53 7.71 3.30
N LEU A 55 3.50 8.70 2.40
CA LEU A 55 3.81 10.09 2.72
C LEU A 55 2.77 10.70 3.68
N THR A 56 1.49 10.42 3.44
CA THR A 56 0.36 10.90 4.27
C THR A 56 0.45 10.35 5.70
N ALA A 57 0.65 9.04 5.84
CA ALA A 57 0.82 8.39 7.13
C ALA A 57 2.03 8.94 7.88
N ALA A 58 3.17 9.09 7.20
CA ALA A 58 4.37 9.63 7.79
C ALA A 58 4.15 11.03 8.36
N PHE A 59 3.45 11.91 7.63
CA PHE A 59 3.10 13.24 8.12
C PHE A 59 2.16 13.18 9.33
N TYR A 60 1.12 12.34 9.32
CA TYR A 60 0.22 12.21 10.48
C TYR A 60 0.93 11.69 11.72
N ILE A 61 1.78 10.66 11.58
CA ILE A 61 2.53 10.08 12.71
C ILE A 61 3.47 11.11 13.31
N THR A 62 4.13 11.91 12.48
CA THR A 62 5.11 12.90 12.93
C THR A 62 4.50 14.26 13.27
N GLY A 63 3.17 14.40 13.20
CA GLY A 63 2.42 15.60 13.63
C GLY A 63 2.46 16.76 12.65
N PHE A 64 2.66 16.48 11.36
CA PHE A 64 2.57 17.44 10.25
C PHE A 64 1.18 17.41 9.59
N ASP A 65 0.13 17.49 10.39
CA ASP A 65 -1.27 17.29 9.98
C ASP A 65 -1.65 18.17 8.76
N ALA A 66 -1.25 19.44 8.74
CA ALA A 66 -1.53 20.35 7.62
C ALA A 66 -0.90 19.91 6.27
N TYR A 67 0.19 19.14 6.30
CA TYR A 67 0.78 18.56 5.08
C TYR A 67 0.08 17.28 4.69
N ALA A 68 -0.29 16.44 5.67
CA ALA A 68 -1.06 15.23 5.43
C ALA A 68 -2.44 15.55 4.84
N GLU A 69 -3.12 16.57 5.37
CA GLU A 69 -4.45 17.01 4.90
C GLU A 69 -4.46 17.46 3.44
N ARG A 70 -3.34 18.01 2.94
CA ARG A 70 -3.20 18.37 1.52
C ARG A 70 -3.13 17.15 0.59
N LEU A 71 -2.77 15.99 1.13
CA LEU A 71 -2.67 14.73 0.39
C LEU A 71 -3.97 13.92 0.43
N LEU A 72 -4.92 14.28 1.29
CA LEU A 72 -6.19 13.55 1.43
C LEU A 72 -6.99 13.48 0.12
N GLY A 73 -6.85 14.44 -0.80
CA GLY A 73 -7.48 14.34 -2.12
C GLY A 73 -7.11 13.08 -2.93
N TRP A 74 -5.98 12.43 -2.58
CA TRP A 74 -5.53 11.17 -3.17
C TRP A 74 -5.48 10.02 -2.16
N ALA A 75 -5.38 10.31 -0.86
CA ALA A 75 -5.21 9.34 0.22
C ALA A 75 -6.42 9.24 1.16
N GLU A 76 -7.60 9.76 0.79
CA GLU A 76 -8.80 9.80 1.65
C GLU A 76 -9.22 8.41 2.11
N SER A 77 -9.40 7.48 1.17
CA SER A 77 -9.82 6.10 1.50
C SER A 77 -8.79 5.38 2.38
N PHE A 78 -7.50 5.64 2.15
CA PHE A 78 -6.44 5.13 3.01
C PHE A 78 -6.58 5.70 4.43
N TYR A 79 -6.72 7.02 4.55
CA TYR A 79 -6.80 7.70 5.84
C TYR A 79 -8.03 7.27 6.64
N GLU A 80 -9.21 7.15 6.03
CA GLU A 80 -10.44 6.74 6.71
C GLU A 80 -10.28 5.40 7.44
N VAL A 81 -9.64 4.45 6.77
CA VAL A 81 -9.39 3.11 7.31
C VAL A 81 -8.29 3.14 8.37
N ASN A 82 -7.25 3.95 8.15
CA ASN A 82 -6.03 3.91 8.95
C ASN A 82 -5.92 4.93 10.06
N ARG A 83 -6.88 5.85 10.14
CA ARG A 83 -6.92 6.90 11.16
C ARG A 83 -6.79 6.34 12.59
N PRO A 84 -7.51 5.27 13.01
CA PRO A 84 -7.38 4.74 14.37
C PRO A 84 -5.99 4.22 14.71
N TYR A 85 -5.27 3.66 13.73
CA TYR A 85 -3.90 3.16 13.91
C TYR A 85 -2.89 4.30 13.91
N SER A 86 -3.02 5.23 12.97
CA SER A 86 -2.19 6.44 12.88
C SER A 86 -2.25 7.26 14.19
N GLU A 87 -3.45 7.36 14.77
CA GLU A 87 -3.67 7.98 16.07
C GLU A 87 -2.93 7.28 17.22
N GLN A 88 -2.89 5.95 17.21
CA GLN A 88 -2.15 5.19 18.22
C GLN A 88 -0.64 5.39 18.07
N TYR A 89 -0.13 5.31 16.83
CA TYR A 89 1.29 5.50 16.55
C TYR A 89 1.77 6.92 16.85
N ARG A 90 0.92 7.93 16.67
CA ARG A 90 1.22 9.32 17.05
C ARG A 90 1.44 9.51 18.56
N ARG A 91 0.88 8.62 19.39
CA ARG A 91 1.06 8.67 20.86
C ARG A 91 2.37 8.02 21.32
N CYS A 92 3.08 7.33 20.43
CA CYS A 92 4.39 6.74 20.72
C CYS A 92 5.47 7.82 20.77
N SER A 93 6.55 7.54 21.49
CA SER A 93 7.69 8.44 21.59
C SER A 93 8.79 8.13 20.59
N ASN A 94 8.95 6.86 20.22
CA ASN A 94 10.07 6.36 19.43
C ASN A 94 9.69 5.09 18.63
N ALA A 95 10.60 4.61 17.79
CA ALA A 95 10.38 3.45 16.92
C ALA A 95 10.14 2.14 17.68
N GLU A 96 10.67 1.97 18.90
CA GLU A 96 10.44 0.77 19.72
C GLU A 96 9.02 0.74 20.27
N GLU A 97 8.50 1.89 20.70
CA GLU A 97 7.10 2.02 21.15
C GLU A 97 6.10 1.82 20.01
N VAL A 98 6.43 2.27 18.79
CA VAL A 98 5.62 2.01 17.58
C VAL A 98 5.55 0.51 17.32
N ARG A 99 6.69 -0.19 17.33
CA ARG A 99 6.73 -1.66 17.18
C ARG A 99 5.94 -2.37 18.25
N THR A 100 6.13 -2.00 19.51
CA THR A 100 5.40 -2.58 20.64
C THR A 100 3.89 -2.36 20.50
N THR A 101 3.47 -1.17 20.05
CA THR A 101 2.05 -0.85 19.84
C THR A 101 1.46 -1.70 18.73
N GLN A 102 2.19 -1.87 17.64
CA GLN A 102 1.81 -2.72 16.50
C GLN A 102 1.68 -4.19 16.87
N ASP A 103 2.58 -4.71 17.71
CA ASP A 103 2.57 -6.12 18.13
C ASP A 103 1.51 -6.43 19.20
N ARG A 104 0.74 -5.44 19.66
CA ARG A 104 -0.33 -5.68 20.63
C ARG A 104 -1.42 -6.58 20.02
N PRO A 105 -1.82 -7.66 20.72
CA PRO A 105 -2.97 -8.46 20.33
C PRO A 105 -4.21 -7.56 20.38
N GLY A 106 -4.79 -7.31 19.22
CA GLY A 106 -5.80 -6.26 19.02
C GLY A 106 -5.57 -5.52 17.71
N ILE A 107 -4.39 -4.94 17.48
CA ILE A 107 -4.11 -4.26 16.20
C ILE A 107 -4.05 -5.29 15.07
N ILE A 108 -3.29 -6.37 15.26
CA ILE A 108 -3.14 -7.43 14.26
C ILE A 108 -4.47 -8.14 14.02
N ASP A 109 -5.14 -8.58 15.09
CA ASP A 109 -6.43 -9.26 14.99
C ASP A 109 -7.53 -8.38 14.34
N ASP A 110 -7.55 -7.08 14.63
CA ASP A 110 -8.52 -6.16 14.03
C ASP A 110 -8.21 -5.88 12.56
N LEU A 111 -6.92 -5.81 12.18
CA LEU A 111 -6.50 -5.73 10.78
C LEU A 111 -6.91 -7.01 10.03
N ASP A 112 -6.68 -8.19 10.59
CA ASP A 112 -7.02 -9.49 9.99
C ASP A 112 -8.54 -9.68 9.85
N LYS A 113 -9.32 -9.29 10.87
CA LYS A 113 -10.79 -9.32 10.81
C LYS A 113 -11.34 -8.35 9.78
N GLN A 114 -10.76 -7.17 9.65
CA GLN A 114 -11.19 -6.18 8.66
C GLN A 114 -10.79 -6.55 7.23
N TRP A 115 -9.70 -7.29 7.06
CA TRP A 115 -9.31 -7.90 5.79
C TRP A 115 -10.27 -9.01 5.36
N SER A 116 -10.67 -9.85 6.32
CA SER A 116 -11.45 -11.07 6.06
C SER A 116 -12.95 -10.83 5.89
N LYS A 117 -13.46 -9.62 6.16
CA LYS A 117 -14.86 -9.29 5.88
C LYS A 117 -15.05 -9.14 4.37
N PRO A 118 -15.91 -9.96 3.72
CA PRO A 118 -16.38 -9.64 2.39
C PRO A 118 -16.99 -8.23 2.46
N LYS A 119 -16.75 -7.39 1.44
CA LYS A 119 -17.54 -6.17 1.26
C LYS A 119 -19.00 -6.64 1.19
N GLU A 120 -19.74 -6.53 2.29
CA GLU A 120 -21.18 -6.74 2.27
C GLU A 120 -21.73 -5.64 1.37
N GLU A 121 -22.06 -6.03 0.15
CA GLU A 121 -22.76 -5.21 -0.81
C GLU A 121 -24.03 -4.69 -0.13
N LYS A 122 -24.17 -3.37 -0.11
CA LYS A 122 -25.44 -2.72 0.24
C LYS A 122 -26.48 -3.17 -0.78
N ASN A 123 -27.15 -4.27 -0.48
CA ASN A 123 -28.36 -4.70 -1.16
C ASN A 123 -29.46 -3.67 -0.85
N VAL A 124 -29.63 -2.71 -1.75
CA VAL A 124 -30.85 -1.91 -1.83
C VAL A 124 -31.69 -2.49 -2.96
N ASP A 125 -32.73 -3.19 -2.54
CA ASP A 125 -33.98 -3.47 -3.23
C ASP A 125 -33.91 -4.24 -4.57
N GLY A 126 -33.92 -5.57 -4.46
CA GLY A 126 -35.10 -6.33 -4.88
C GLY A 126 -35.51 -6.30 -6.36
N THR A 127 -34.61 -6.52 -7.30
CA THR A 127 -34.89 -7.26 -8.56
C THR A 127 -33.59 -7.87 -9.08
N GLY A 128 -33.60 -9.16 -9.38
CA GLY A 128 -32.39 -9.92 -9.67
C GLY A 128 -31.61 -9.46 -10.90
N GLN A 129 -30.30 -9.42 -10.75
CA GLN A 129 -29.30 -10.00 -11.65
C GLN A 129 -27.95 -9.90 -10.94
N ASP A 130 -27.33 -11.06 -10.74
CA ASP A 130 -25.93 -11.19 -10.36
C ASP A 130 -25.08 -10.59 -11.50
N HIS A 131 -24.75 -9.31 -11.37
CA HIS A 131 -23.87 -8.59 -12.27
C HIS A 131 -22.52 -8.45 -11.58
N LEU A 132 -21.71 -9.51 -11.68
CA LEU A 132 -20.25 -9.38 -11.66
C LEU A 132 -19.84 -8.48 -12.83
N VAL A 133 -19.83 -7.16 -12.64
CA VAL A 133 -19.43 -6.22 -13.68
C VAL A 133 -17.90 -6.22 -13.76
N ALA A 134 -17.36 -6.60 -14.91
CA ALA A 134 -15.96 -6.46 -15.22
C ALA A 134 -15.51 -4.99 -15.09
N ASN A 135 -14.30 -4.79 -14.56
CA ASN A 135 -13.64 -3.50 -14.45
C ASN A 135 -13.54 -2.80 -15.84
N SER A 136 -14.13 -1.62 -15.97
CA SER A 136 -14.24 -0.86 -17.22
C SER A 136 -12.98 -0.08 -17.66
N ASN A 137 -11.80 -0.36 -17.10
CA ASN A 137 -10.53 0.22 -17.58
C ASN A 137 -9.89 -0.53 -18.77
N HIS A 138 -10.55 -1.53 -19.36
CA HIS A 138 -10.27 -2.00 -20.73
C HIS A 138 -11.39 -1.53 -21.68
N GLY A 139 -11.39 -0.23 -22.00
CA GLY A 139 -12.30 0.35 -22.98
C GLY A 139 -11.81 0.09 -24.42
N PRO A 140 -12.66 -0.43 -25.33
CA PRO A 140 -12.32 -0.63 -26.73
C PRO A 140 -12.62 0.65 -27.50
N ASN A 141 -11.59 1.44 -27.82
CA ASN A 141 -11.70 2.41 -28.90
C ASN A 141 -10.36 2.64 -29.60
N SER A 142 -10.06 1.77 -30.56
CA SER A 142 -9.23 2.11 -31.72
C SER A 142 -9.89 1.51 -32.95
N LEU A 143 -10.92 2.20 -33.44
CA LEU A 143 -11.44 2.03 -34.79
C LEU A 143 -10.37 2.48 -35.79
N TYR A 144 -9.67 1.52 -36.42
CA TYR A 144 -9.14 1.65 -37.77
C TYR A 144 -9.32 0.32 -38.51
N ASN A 145 -10.09 0.37 -39.59
CA ASN A 145 -10.31 -0.72 -40.53
C ASN A 145 -8.98 -1.16 -41.18
N HIS A 146 -8.70 -2.46 -41.21
CA HIS A 146 -8.06 -3.08 -42.36
C HIS A 146 -8.51 -4.54 -42.46
N THR A 147 -9.07 -4.89 -43.62
CA THR A 147 -9.40 -6.25 -44.03
C THR A 147 -8.14 -7.03 -44.42
N ASP A 148 -8.33 -8.33 -44.67
CA ASP A 148 -7.46 -9.31 -45.34
C ASP A 148 -6.92 -10.35 -44.32
N ASP A 149 -7.56 -11.51 -44.14
CA ASP A 149 -7.60 -12.72 -44.99
C ASP A 149 -6.40 -13.69 -44.75
N TYR A 150 -6.74 -14.99 -44.63
CA TYR A 150 -5.94 -16.22 -44.45
C TYR A 150 -5.29 -16.58 -43.10
N GLY A 151 -5.67 -17.77 -42.58
CA GLY A 151 -4.73 -18.70 -41.93
C GLY A 151 -5.19 -19.38 -40.64
N GLU A 152 -5.85 -20.54 -40.75
CA GLU A 152 -5.92 -21.55 -39.67
C GLU A 152 -4.51 -21.97 -39.22
N THR A 153 -4.26 -22.00 -37.91
CA THR A 153 -3.45 -23.05 -37.27
C THR A 153 -3.90 -23.22 -35.83
N GLU A 154 -4.36 -24.43 -35.50
CA GLU A 154 -4.61 -24.89 -34.14
C GLU A 154 -3.32 -24.81 -33.32
N ARG A 155 -3.39 -24.28 -32.09
CA ARG A 155 -2.28 -24.36 -31.14
C ARG A 155 -2.81 -24.77 -29.76
N GLU A 156 -2.34 -25.92 -29.33
CA GLU A 156 -2.75 -26.64 -28.13
C GLU A 156 -2.63 -25.80 -26.84
N GLU A 157 -3.66 -25.91 -26.01
CA GLU A 157 -3.70 -25.37 -24.65
C GLU A 157 -2.64 -26.06 -23.77
N SER A 158 -1.74 -25.25 -23.19
CA SER A 158 -0.88 -25.67 -22.08
C SER A 158 -1.45 -25.07 -20.78
N PRO A 159 -1.75 -25.87 -19.75
CA PRO A 159 -2.35 -25.36 -18.53
C PRO A 159 -1.32 -24.54 -17.74
N LEU A 160 -1.60 -23.24 -17.57
CA LEU A 160 -0.81 -22.35 -16.72
C LEU A 160 -0.94 -22.82 -15.27
N LYS A 161 0.14 -23.39 -14.74
CA LYS A 161 0.28 -23.71 -13.32
C LYS A 161 0.04 -22.46 -12.48
N SER A 162 -0.89 -22.56 -11.54
CA SER A 162 -1.03 -21.72 -10.36
C SER A 162 0.24 -21.84 -9.50
N GLY A 163 1.23 -21.02 -9.84
CA GLY A 163 2.41 -20.80 -9.01
C GLY A 163 2.06 -19.79 -7.93
N ILE A 164 1.67 -20.31 -6.77
CA ILE A 164 1.71 -19.61 -5.49
C ILE A 164 3.13 -19.06 -5.34
N GLY A 165 3.29 -17.75 -5.49
CA GLY A 165 4.53 -17.06 -5.12
C GLY A 165 4.74 -17.24 -3.60
N PRO A 166 5.98 -17.48 -3.14
CA PRO A 166 6.22 -17.89 -1.78
C PRO A 166 5.73 -16.82 -0.80
N GLU A 167 4.89 -17.26 0.12
CA GLU A 167 4.60 -16.61 1.39
C GLU A 167 5.94 -16.39 2.09
N SER A 168 6.51 -15.19 1.93
CA SER A 168 7.74 -14.80 2.63
C SER A 168 7.35 -14.51 4.08
N SER A 169 7.48 -15.53 4.92
CA SER A 169 7.36 -15.48 6.37
C SER A 169 8.55 -14.75 7.02
N ASP A 170 9.05 -13.68 6.42
CA ASP A 170 10.00 -12.80 7.05
C ASP A 170 9.19 -11.83 7.91
N LYS A 171 9.27 -12.00 9.23
CA LYS A 171 8.77 -11.00 10.15
C LYS A 171 9.58 -9.73 9.89
N ASP A 172 8.99 -8.83 9.10
CA ASP A 172 9.58 -7.54 8.75
C ASP A 172 9.55 -6.63 9.99
N GLU A 173 10.47 -6.87 10.93
CA GLU A 173 10.56 -6.24 12.26
C GLU A 173 10.80 -4.71 12.22
N GLY A 174 11.00 -4.13 11.03
CA GLY A 174 11.26 -2.70 10.83
C GLY A 174 10.08 -1.88 10.30
N GLN A 175 8.92 -2.49 10.05
CA GLN A 175 7.84 -1.86 9.26
C GLN A 175 6.61 -1.48 10.09
N ILE A 176 5.95 -0.37 9.70
CA ILE A 176 4.70 0.07 10.30
C ILE A 176 3.49 -0.59 9.62
N ARG A 177 2.59 -1.24 10.37
CA ARG A 177 1.43 -1.94 9.81
C ARG A 177 0.23 -1.03 9.75
N LEU A 178 -0.22 -0.81 8.53
CA LEU A 178 -1.39 -0.04 8.13
C LEU A 178 -2.10 -0.82 7.00
N ARG A 179 -3.41 -0.64 6.87
CA ARG A 179 -4.29 -1.34 5.93
C ARG A 179 -4.30 -0.71 4.55
#